data_AF-A0A849Q7P4-F1
#
_entry.id   AF-A0A849Q7P4-F1
#
_cell.length_a   1.000
_cell.length_b   1.000
_cell.length_c   1.000
_cell.angle_alpha   90.00
_cell.angle_beta   90.00
_cell.angle_gamma   90.00
#
_symmetry.space_group_name_H-M   'P 1'
#
loop_
_entity.id
_entity.type
_entity.pdbx_description
1 polymer ?
#
loop_
_entity_poly.entity_id
_entity_poly.type
_entity_poly.pdbx_seq_one_letter_code
_entity_poly.pdbx_strand_id
1 'polypeptide(L)'
;MPKRARCPHCDRLFTRDRLDDHIRKCRARTTNRGGVRGTRKVVVVDGNNVAHHLSPNGVPRVANLVLAQSSLLKAGLRSIVVVSAALKHKIDNPEVLQEMIAKREVIEAPRGTDDDITVIKLAQSNNADIVSNDRFLGFLNRFPWLQSRLIKYRMTPSGLILR
;
A
#
# COMPACT_ATOMS: atom_id res chain seq x y z
N MET A 1 -15.21 27.27 39.91
CA MET A 1 -14.37 26.65 38.86
C MET A 1 -14.74 27.23 37.50
N PRO A 2 -13.79 27.67 36.65
CA PRO A 2 -14.13 28.23 35.34
C PRO A 2 -14.75 27.15 34.46
N LYS A 3 -15.92 27.44 33.88
CA LYS A 3 -16.63 26.52 32.97
C LYS A 3 -15.77 26.32 31.72
N ARG A 4 -15.27 25.09 31.53
CA ARG A 4 -14.53 24.67 30.33
C ARG A 4 -15.48 23.92 29.39
N ALA A 5 -15.30 24.11 28.09
CA ALA A 5 -16.08 23.43 27.07
C ALA A 5 -15.14 22.87 25.99
N ARG A 6 -15.59 21.79 25.33
CA ARG A 6 -14.82 21.08 24.30
C ARG A 6 -15.08 21.67 22.93
N CYS A 7 -14.04 21.76 22.11
CA CYS A 7 -14.18 22.13 20.70
C CYS A 7 -14.79 20.97 19.89
N PRO A 8 -15.86 21.16 19.12
CA PRO A 8 -16.49 20.10 18.33
C PRO A 8 -15.63 19.58 17.17
N HIS A 9 -14.52 20.26 16.83
CA HIS A 9 -13.65 19.91 15.71
C HIS A 9 -12.34 19.21 16.10
N CYS A 10 -11.87 19.34 17.35
CA CYS A 10 -10.61 18.73 17.79
C CYS A 10 -10.63 18.16 19.23
N ASP A 11 -11.79 18.20 19.90
CA ASP A 11 -12.03 17.65 21.24
C ASP A 11 -11.17 18.23 22.38
N ARG A 12 -10.39 19.30 22.12
CA ARG A 12 -9.61 20.02 23.15
C ARG A 12 -10.50 20.88 24.04
N LEU A 13 -10.12 20.98 25.32
CA LEU A 13 -10.82 21.78 26.34
C LEU A 13 -10.30 23.22 26.38
N PHE A 14 -11.23 24.18 26.39
CA PHE A 14 -10.91 25.61 26.48
C PHE A 14 -11.78 26.30 27.52
N THR A 15 -11.30 27.43 28.04
CA THR A 15 -12.18 28.40 28.71
C THR A 15 -13.16 28.99 27.70
N ARG A 16 -14.34 29.40 28.16
CA ARG A 16 -15.41 29.89 27.28
C ARG A 16 -14.93 31.03 26.37
N ASP A 17 -14.14 31.97 26.90
CA ASP A 17 -13.63 33.13 26.15
C ASP A 17 -12.60 32.75 25.06
N ARG A 18 -11.89 31.63 25.24
CA ARG A 18 -10.90 31.14 24.25
C ARG A 18 -11.48 30.11 23.28
N LEU A 19 -12.64 29.55 23.59
CA LEU A 19 -13.27 28.53 22.76
C LEU A 19 -13.74 29.11 21.44
N ASP A 20 -14.35 30.29 21.45
CA ASP A 20 -14.93 30.89 20.23
C ASP A 20 -13.84 31.28 19.21
N ASP A 21 -12.75 31.91 19.66
CA ASP A 21 -11.59 32.21 18.80
C ASP A 21 -10.92 30.93 18.28
N HIS A 22 -10.83 29.90 19.13
CA HIS A 22 -10.35 28.60 18.71
C HIS A 22 -11.24 27.95 17.66
N ILE A 23 -12.57 27.94 17.82
CA ILE A 23 -13.51 27.32 16.88
C ILE A 23 -13.38 27.96 15.50
N ARG A 24 -13.28 29.30 15.41
CA ARG A 24 -13.09 30.02 14.14
C ARG A 24 -11.82 29.55 13.40
N LYS A 25 -10.69 29.47 14.12
CA LYS A 25 -9.40 29.03 13.56
C LYS A 25 -9.36 27.52 13.28
N CYS A 26 -9.99 26.72 14.13
CA CYS A 26 -10.04 25.28 14.01
C CYS A 26 -10.87 24.87 12.80
N ARG A 27 -12.04 25.48 12.59
CA ARG A 27 -12.91 25.23 11.43
C ARG A 27 -12.19 25.47 10.10
N ALA A 28 -11.44 26.57 10.00
CA ALA A 28 -10.62 26.90 8.82
C ALA A 28 -9.44 25.92 8.61
N ARG A 29 -8.91 25.31 9.68
CA ARG A 29 -7.94 24.22 9.59
C ARG A 29 -8.58 22.88 9.25
N THR A 30 -9.80 22.61 9.71
CA THR A 30 -10.50 21.34 9.47
C THR A 30 -10.95 21.22 8.01
N THR A 31 -11.35 22.31 7.35
CA THR A 31 -11.66 22.32 5.91
C THR A 31 -10.44 22.02 5.04
N ASN A 32 -9.24 22.41 5.48
CA ASN A 32 -7.97 22.08 4.81
C ASN A 32 -7.32 20.78 5.34
N ARG A 33 -7.98 20.10 6.27
CA ARG A 33 -7.59 18.81 6.87
C ARG A 33 -8.72 17.79 6.69
N GLY A 34 -9.40 17.83 5.55
CA GLY A 34 -10.27 16.77 5.08
C GLY A 34 -9.46 15.48 4.94
N GLY A 35 -9.48 14.69 6.00
CA GLY A 35 -8.65 13.51 6.16
C GLY A 35 -8.20 13.40 7.60
N VAL A 36 -9.07 12.82 8.43
CA VAL A 36 -8.58 11.94 9.50
C VAL A 36 -7.58 11.01 8.80
N ARG A 37 -6.27 11.23 8.95
CA ARG A 37 -5.26 10.26 8.57
C ARG A 37 -5.40 9.10 9.54
N GLY A 38 -6.45 8.30 9.39
CA GLY A 38 -6.32 6.88 9.63
C GLY A 38 -5.12 6.48 8.78
N THR A 39 -4.04 6.05 9.42
CA THR A 39 -2.87 5.56 8.70
C THR A 39 -3.38 4.49 7.75
N ARG A 40 -3.42 4.78 6.45
CA ARG A 40 -3.83 3.79 5.45
C ARG A 40 -2.99 2.55 5.71
N LYS A 41 -3.66 1.43 5.96
CA LYS A 41 -2.97 0.17 6.27
C LYS A 41 -2.02 -0.12 5.10
N VAL A 42 -0.77 -0.37 5.44
CA VAL A 42 0.28 -0.64 4.46
C VAL A 42 0.20 -2.10 4.06
N VAL A 43 0.27 -2.36 2.77
CA VAL A 43 0.38 -3.71 2.22
C VAL A 43 1.57 -3.78 1.29
N VAL A 44 2.33 -4.87 1.36
CA VAL A 44 3.40 -5.17 0.41
C VAL A 44 2.83 -6.07 -0.66
N VAL A 45 3.01 -5.69 -1.92
CA VAL A 45 2.45 -6.41 -3.06
C VAL A 45 3.58 -7.09 -3.81
N ASP A 46 3.41 -8.39 -4.05
CA ASP A 46 4.26 -9.15 -4.94
C ASP A 46 3.96 -8.76 -6.39
N GLY A 47 4.81 -7.89 -6.93
CA GLY A 47 4.64 -7.33 -8.26
C GLY A 47 4.84 -8.34 -9.37
N ASN A 48 5.70 -9.34 -9.21
CA ASN A 48 5.86 -10.38 -10.22
C ASN A 48 4.57 -11.20 -10.36
N ASN A 49 4.01 -11.65 -9.23
CA ASN A 49 2.76 -12.41 -9.21
C ASN A 49 1.60 -11.62 -9.83
N VAL A 50 1.50 -10.32 -9.50
CA VAL A 50 0.50 -9.42 -10.08
C VAL A 50 0.71 -9.22 -11.57
N ALA A 51 1.94 -8.95 -12.01
CA ALA A 51 2.26 -8.69 -13.40
C ALA A 51 1.88 -9.87 -14.31
N HIS A 52 2.04 -11.11 -13.84
CA HIS A 52 1.76 -12.34 -14.59
C HIS A 52 0.30 -12.83 -14.58
N HIS A 53 -0.57 -12.29 -13.72
CA HIS A 53 -1.88 -12.92 -13.46
C HIS A 53 -2.87 -12.88 -14.64
N LEU A 54 -2.87 -11.81 -15.45
CA LEU A 54 -3.71 -11.64 -16.64
C LEU A 54 -2.86 -11.61 -17.91
N SER A 55 -1.89 -12.52 -17.99
CA SER A 55 -0.94 -12.59 -19.09
C SER A 55 -1.26 -13.78 -20.01
N PRO A 56 -2.15 -13.64 -21.01
CA PRO A 56 -2.57 -14.75 -21.86
C PRO A 56 -1.41 -15.41 -22.62
N ASN A 57 -0.35 -14.65 -22.93
CA ASN A 57 0.84 -15.14 -23.63
C ASN A 57 2.04 -15.36 -22.68
N GLY A 58 1.82 -15.36 -21.36
CA GLY A 58 2.89 -15.44 -20.36
C GLY A 58 3.71 -14.15 -20.17
N VAL A 59 3.54 -13.15 -21.04
CA VAL A 59 4.23 -11.86 -20.96
C VAL A 59 3.65 -11.01 -19.81
N PRO A 60 4.44 -10.65 -18.77
CA PRO A 60 3.98 -9.82 -17.67
C PRO A 60 3.55 -8.43 -18.18
N ARG A 61 2.54 -7.85 -17.54
CA ARG A 61 1.91 -6.60 -17.97
C ARG A 61 2.08 -5.49 -16.96
N VAL A 62 2.63 -4.34 -17.37
CA VAL A 62 2.69 -3.14 -16.49
C VAL A 62 1.29 -2.69 -16.08
N ALA A 63 0.32 -2.81 -16.98
CA ALA A 63 -1.07 -2.45 -16.70
C ALA A 63 -1.63 -3.18 -15.46
N ASN A 64 -1.20 -4.41 -15.19
CA ASN A 64 -1.62 -5.15 -14.00
C ASN A 64 -1.09 -4.52 -12.71
N LEU A 65 0.15 -4.00 -12.72
CA LEU A 65 0.74 -3.30 -11.56
C LEU A 65 -0.02 -2.01 -11.26
N VAL A 66 -0.30 -1.22 -12.31
CA VAL A 66 -1.06 0.03 -12.20
C VAL A 66 -2.49 -0.23 -11.69
N LEU A 67 -3.16 -1.25 -12.23
CA LEU A 67 -4.48 -1.67 -11.78
C LEU A 67 -4.47 -2.09 -10.30
N ALA A 68 -3.49 -2.89 -9.89
CA ALA A 68 -3.36 -3.32 -8.50
C ALA A 68 -3.17 -2.13 -7.54
N GLN A 69 -2.26 -1.21 -7.86
CA GLN A 69 -2.06 0.02 -7.07
C GLN A 69 -3.35 0.85 -6.98
N SER A 70 -4.02 1.04 -8.10
CA SER A 70 -5.27 1.80 -8.19
C SER A 70 -6.38 1.18 -7.34
N SER A 71 -6.55 -0.14 -7.42
CA SER A 71 -7.54 -0.88 -6.64
C SER A 71 -7.27 -0.84 -5.15
N LEU A 72 -6.00 -1.04 -4.74
CA LEU A 72 -5.61 -0.99 -3.33
C LEU A 72 -5.78 0.42 -2.75
N LEU A 73 -5.43 1.45 -3.53
CA LEU A 73 -5.65 2.84 -3.14
C LEU A 73 -7.13 3.15 -2.94
N LYS A 74 -8.00 2.70 -3.86
CA LYS A 74 -9.46 2.82 -3.74
C LYS A 74 -10.01 2.08 -2.52
N ALA A 75 -9.41 0.95 -2.16
CA ALA A 75 -9.72 0.21 -0.93
C ALA A 75 -9.17 0.88 0.35
N GLY A 76 -8.53 2.05 0.25
CA GLY A 76 -7.98 2.78 1.40
C GLY A 76 -6.64 2.24 1.89
N LEU A 77 -5.97 1.41 1.11
CA LEU A 77 -4.67 0.81 1.44
C LEU A 77 -3.53 1.59 0.77
N ARG A 78 -2.37 1.62 1.43
CA ARG A 78 -1.13 2.09 0.81
C ARG A 78 -0.34 0.88 0.37
N SER A 79 -0.16 0.70 -0.93
CA SER A 79 0.64 -0.41 -1.46
C SER A 79 2.11 -0.04 -1.59
N ILE A 80 2.97 -1.02 -1.31
CA ILE A 80 4.39 -1.00 -1.68
C ILE A 80 4.59 -2.20 -2.62
N VAL A 81 4.72 -1.94 -3.91
CA VAL A 81 4.88 -2.99 -4.92
C VAL A 81 6.36 -3.33 -5.05
N VAL A 82 6.71 -4.60 -4.94
CA VAL A 82 8.08 -5.10 -5.12
C VAL A 82 8.15 -5.92 -6.39
N VAL A 83 9.14 -5.66 -7.24
CA VAL A 83 9.37 -6.41 -8.48
C VAL A 83 10.79 -6.95 -8.54
N SER A 84 11.00 -8.09 -9.19
CA SER A 84 12.34 -8.61 -9.44
C SER A 84 13.10 -7.72 -10.44
N ALA A 85 14.42 -7.67 -10.31
CA ALA A 85 15.28 -6.97 -11.27
C ALA A 85 15.20 -7.56 -12.69
N ALA A 86 14.74 -8.82 -12.83
CA ALA A 86 14.54 -9.47 -14.11
C ALA A 86 13.23 -9.06 -14.80
N LEU A 87 12.22 -8.60 -14.04
CA LEU A 87 10.89 -8.29 -14.58
C LEU A 87 10.96 -7.22 -15.67
N LYS A 88 11.79 -6.19 -15.49
CA LYS A 88 11.97 -5.09 -16.46
C LYS A 88 12.46 -5.51 -17.84
N HIS A 89 13.01 -6.71 -17.99
CA HIS A 89 13.45 -7.24 -19.29
C HIS A 89 12.42 -8.16 -19.95
N LYS A 90 11.38 -8.55 -19.21
CA LYS A 90 10.35 -9.50 -19.67
C LYS A 90 8.98 -8.83 -19.85
N ILE A 91 8.78 -7.68 -19.22
CA ILE A 91 7.51 -6.95 -19.22
C ILE A 91 7.27 -6.25 -20.56
N ASP A 92 6.00 -6.09 -20.91
CA ASP A 92 5.59 -5.52 -22.20
C ASP A 92 6.04 -4.08 -22.44
N ASN A 93 5.99 -3.23 -21.41
CA ASN A 93 6.37 -1.81 -21.48
C ASN A 93 7.46 -1.47 -20.44
N PRO A 94 8.72 -1.83 -20.69
CA PRO A 94 9.78 -1.71 -19.69
C PRO A 94 10.08 -0.25 -19.29
N GLU A 95 9.87 0.71 -20.18
CA GLU A 95 10.08 2.14 -19.93
C GLU A 95 9.13 2.66 -18.84
N VAL A 96 7.85 2.24 -18.90
CA VAL A 96 6.85 2.63 -17.90
C VAL A 96 7.20 2.06 -16.54
N LEU A 97 7.65 0.79 -16.48
CA LEU A 97 8.10 0.20 -15.22
C LEU A 97 9.31 0.96 -14.65
N GLN A 98 10.27 1.33 -15.49
CA GLN A 98 11.44 2.11 -15.05
C GLN A 98 11.04 3.48 -14.51
N GLU A 99 10.08 4.16 -15.13
CA GLU A 99 9.55 5.42 -14.64
C GLU A 99 8.85 5.26 -13.28
N MET A 100 8.04 4.21 -13.10
CA MET A 100 7.42 3.88 -11.81
C MET A 100 8.45 3.62 -10.71
N ILE A 101 9.57 2.95 -11.06
CA ILE A 101 10.69 2.73 -10.13
C ILE A 101 11.37 4.07 -9.79
N ALA A 102 11.64 4.92 -10.78
CA ALA A 102 12.26 6.23 -10.58
C ALA A 102 11.40 7.14 -9.68
N LYS A 103 10.07 7.07 -9.83
CA LYS A 103 9.08 7.77 -8.99
C LYS A 103 8.90 7.15 -7.59
N ARG A 104 9.56 6.03 -7.30
CA ARG A 104 9.43 5.24 -6.05
C ARG A 104 8.01 4.70 -5.81
N GLU A 105 7.25 4.51 -6.87
CA GLU A 105 5.92 3.87 -6.82
C GLU A 105 6.05 2.34 -6.75
N VAL A 106 7.12 1.82 -7.38
CA VAL A 106 7.52 0.42 -7.38
C VAL A 106 8.95 0.31 -6.87
N ILE A 107 9.23 -0.72 -6.08
CA ILE A 107 10.56 -1.01 -5.55
C ILE A 107 11.13 -2.20 -6.31
N GLU A 108 12.30 -2.02 -6.92
CA GLU A 108 13.06 -3.12 -7.51
C GLU A 108 13.83 -3.87 -6.41
N ALA A 109 13.70 -5.20 -6.39
CA ALA A 109 14.49 -6.05 -5.53
C ALA A 109 15.97 -6.04 -5.97
N PRO A 110 16.94 -6.10 -5.04
CA PRO A 110 18.35 -6.13 -5.40
C PRO A 110 18.69 -7.26 -6.38
N ARG A 111 19.60 -7.00 -7.33
CA ARG A 111 20.07 -8.02 -8.26
C ARG A 111 20.70 -9.20 -7.50
N GLY A 112 20.43 -10.41 -7.95
CA GLY A 112 20.95 -11.64 -7.33
C GLY A 112 20.32 -11.99 -5.98
N THR A 113 19.27 -11.26 -5.56
CA THR A 113 18.45 -11.65 -4.42
C THR A 113 17.14 -12.24 -4.87
N ASP A 114 16.62 -13.17 -4.06
CA ASP A 114 15.30 -13.74 -4.22
C ASP A 114 14.25 -12.64 -4.01
N ASP A 115 13.37 -12.41 -4.98
CA ASP A 115 12.33 -11.38 -4.87
C ASP A 115 11.32 -11.69 -3.77
N ASP A 116 11.05 -12.98 -3.50
CA ASP A 116 10.20 -13.41 -2.39
C ASP A 116 10.78 -12.95 -1.05
N ILE A 117 12.11 -13.09 -0.85
CA ILE A 117 12.74 -12.65 0.40
C ILE A 117 12.63 -11.14 0.59
N THR A 118 12.64 -10.37 -0.50
CA THR A 118 12.53 -8.92 -0.47
C THR A 118 11.12 -8.51 -0.07
N VAL A 119 10.10 -9.13 -0.67
CA VAL A 119 8.69 -8.96 -0.28
C VAL A 119 8.50 -9.27 1.21
N ILE A 120 8.98 -10.43 1.68
CA ILE A 120 8.80 -10.88 3.06
C ILE A 120 9.49 -9.93 4.05
N LYS A 121 10.76 -9.57 3.81
CA LYS A 121 11.51 -8.66 4.70
C LYS A 121 10.89 -7.28 4.74
N LEU A 122 10.40 -6.78 3.61
CA LEU A 122 9.77 -5.47 3.55
C LEU A 122 8.43 -5.46 4.28
N ALA A 123 7.65 -6.53 4.17
CA ALA A 123 6.40 -6.66 4.92
C ALA A 123 6.66 -6.76 6.43
N GLN A 124 7.70 -7.50 6.83
CA GLN A 124 8.11 -7.60 8.23
C GLN A 124 8.53 -6.24 8.80
N SER A 125 9.41 -5.51 8.10
CA SER A 125 9.92 -4.21 8.58
C SER A 125 8.85 -3.11 8.63
N ASN A 126 7.86 -3.18 7.73
CA ASN A 126 6.74 -2.23 7.70
C ASN A 126 5.54 -2.68 8.55
N ASN A 127 5.63 -3.85 9.21
CA ASN A 127 4.51 -4.49 9.90
C ASN A 127 3.25 -4.58 9.02
N ALA A 128 3.45 -4.93 7.75
CA ALA A 128 2.43 -4.92 6.70
C ALA A 128 2.00 -6.35 6.34
N ASP A 129 0.81 -6.46 5.75
CA ASP A 129 0.34 -7.70 5.13
C ASP A 129 0.91 -7.84 3.71
N ILE A 130 0.98 -9.07 3.21
CA ILE A 130 1.49 -9.39 1.88
C ILE A 130 0.32 -9.72 0.95
N VAL A 131 0.26 -9.10 -0.21
CA VAL A 131 -0.68 -9.43 -1.28
C VAL A 131 0.04 -10.26 -2.32
N SER A 132 -0.24 -11.56 -2.36
CA SER A 132 0.26 -12.50 -3.39
C SER A 132 -0.59 -13.76 -3.43
N ASN A 133 -0.75 -14.33 -4.62
CA ASN A 133 -1.34 -15.66 -4.78
C ASN A 133 -0.33 -16.79 -4.60
N ASP A 134 0.97 -16.51 -4.52
CA ASP A 134 1.97 -17.50 -4.10
C ASP A 134 1.83 -17.83 -2.60
N ARG A 135 2.19 -19.06 -2.22
CA ARG A 135 2.17 -19.56 -0.84
C ARG A 135 3.52 -19.40 -0.14
N PHE A 136 4.60 -19.10 -0.86
CA PHE A 136 5.96 -18.93 -0.30
C PHE A 136 6.42 -20.11 0.56
N LEU A 137 6.14 -21.34 0.11
CA LEU A 137 6.33 -22.56 0.91
C LEU A 137 7.78 -22.75 1.39
N GLY A 138 8.76 -22.33 0.59
CA GLY A 138 10.19 -22.41 0.93
C GLY A 138 10.61 -21.53 2.11
N PHE A 139 9.77 -20.57 2.52
CA PHE A 139 10.10 -19.57 3.54
C PHE A 139 9.39 -19.78 4.87
N LEU A 140 8.45 -20.73 4.97
CA LEU A 140 7.60 -20.91 6.17
C LEU A 140 8.37 -21.24 7.44
N ASN A 141 9.40 -22.09 7.33
CA ASN A 141 10.23 -22.44 8.48
C ASN A 141 11.00 -21.24 9.04
N ARG A 142 11.40 -20.31 8.16
CA ARG A 142 12.13 -19.10 8.54
C ARG A 142 11.21 -17.96 8.97
N PHE A 143 10.01 -17.91 8.41
CA PHE A 143 9.02 -16.86 8.67
C PHE A 143 7.64 -17.47 9.00
N PRO A 144 7.43 -17.99 10.23
CA PRO A 144 6.19 -18.66 10.60
C PRO A 144 4.94 -17.77 10.53
N TRP A 145 5.12 -16.44 10.66
CA TRP A 145 4.04 -15.45 10.58
C TRP A 145 3.46 -15.30 9.17
N LEU A 146 4.15 -15.80 8.14
CA LEU A 146 3.87 -15.48 6.74
C LEU A 146 2.44 -15.81 6.33
N GLN A 147 1.97 -17.01 6.65
CA GLN A 147 0.61 -17.46 6.28
C GLN A 147 -0.48 -16.60 6.93
N SER A 148 -0.25 -16.10 8.15
CA SER A 148 -1.23 -15.29 8.88
C SER A 148 -1.40 -13.87 8.31
N ARG A 149 -0.44 -13.42 7.50
CA ARG A 149 -0.38 -12.08 6.88
C ARG A 149 -0.47 -12.11 5.36
N LEU A 150 -0.69 -13.28 4.79
CA LEU A 150 -0.80 -13.46 3.36
C LEU A 150 -2.25 -13.27 2.92
N ILE A 151 -2.51 -12.21 2.19
CA ILE A 151 -3.81 -11.88 1.61
C ILE A 151 -3.83 -12.35 0.17
N LYS A 152 -4.77 -13.23 -0.15
CA LYS A 152 -5.00 -13.70 -1.53
C LYS A 152 -5.77 -12.64 -2.30
N TYR A 153 -5.69 -12.71 -3.62
CA TYR A 153 -6.44 -11.78 -4.46
C TYR A 153 -6.97 -12.46 -5.70
N ARG A 154 -7.99 -11.84 -6.28
CA ARG A 154 -8.46 -12.13 -7.63
C ARG A 154 -8.22 -10.90 -8.50
N MET A 155 -7.65 -11.10 -9.68
CA MET A 155 -7.56 -10.03 -10.68
C MET A 155 -8.72 -10.15 -11.66
N THR A 156 -9.32 -9.01 -12.01
CA THR A 156 -10.28 -8.88 -13.10
C THR A 156 -9.84 -7.73 -14.01
N PRO A 157 -10.39 -7.59 -15.22
CA PRO A 157 -10.15 -6.40 -16.05
C PRO A 157 -10.53 -5.08 -15.36
N SER A 158 -11.44 -5.13 -14.38
CA SER A 158 -11.87 -3.98 -13.58
C SER A 158 -10.97 -3.67 -12.38
N GLY A 159 -10.05 -4.58 -12.00
CA GLY A 159 -9.05 -4.33 -10.96
C GLY A 159 -8.72 -5.54 -10.08
N LEU A 160 -7.96 -5.27 -9.02
CA LEU A 160 -7.58 -6.25 -8.00
C LEU A 160 -8.58 -6.27 -6.85
N ILE A 161 -9.05 -7.46 -6.48
CA ILE A 161 -9.99 -7.68 -5.36
C ILE A 161 -9.31 -8.59 -4.34
N LEU A 162 -9.16 -8.12 -3.10
CA LEU A 162 -8.61 -8.91 -1.98
C LEU A 162 -9.61 -9.97 -1.50
N ARG A 163 -9.10 -11.11 -1.01
CA ARG A 163 -9.86 -12.22 -0.46
C ARG A 163 -9.41 -12.59 0.94
#